data_AF-A0AAE9X6E0-F1
#
_entry.id   AF-A0AAE9X6E0-F1
#
_cell.length_a   1.000
_cell.length_b   1.000
_cell.length_c   1.000
_cell.angle_alpha   90.00
_cell.angle_beta   90.00
_cell.angle_gamma   90.00
#
_symmetry.space_group_name_H-M   'P 1'
#
loop_
_entity.id
_entity.type
_entity.pdbx_description
1 polymer ?
#
loop_
_entity_poly.entity_id
_entity_poly.type
_entity_poly.pdbx_seq_one_letter_code
_entity_poly.pdbx_strand_id
1 'polypeptide(L)'
;MKQNYFKRVCSLLWLVLPMLIMPLEVAAQEIIPNEEVTESLTFVAPVEETDAIEAEVEALQEIVATEEIAEQAVRSYTYTVYRDGVKIASGLTEPTFLDEDVPAGEHTYCVEVQYQEGVSDKVCVDVEVKDFKPVTNLTGTASNDEVSLDWDGVEEKAEEPASDKAVSYNVYKNGTLIGNTAETHYVETGVANGTYIYEVEVKYPDGVSPKVAVTVTVTNSSLSNVDGQAPYTLRVEGKKIIAEAHGMITLYDINGRTVAVAPNRLEYMAQTGFYAVRFDVGDKHHVSKIQVR
;
A
#
# COMPACT_ATOMS: atom_id res chain seq x y z
N MET A 1 1.97 -5.80 19.58
CA MET A 1 1.34 -4.82 18.67
C MET A 1 1.18 -5.51 17.33
N LYS A 2 -0.04 -5.78 16.90
CA LYS A 2 -0.32 -6.40 15.60
C LYS A 2 -0.41 -5.25 14.58
N GLN A 3 0.46 -5.24 13.58
CA GLN A 3 0.33 -4.31 12.46
C GLN A 3 -0.38 -5.04 11.33
N ASN A 4 -1.59 -4.60 11.01
CA ASN A 4 -2.36 -5.08 9.87
C ASN A 4 -1.91 -4.33 8.62
N TYR A 5 -1.55 -5.07 7.59
CA TYR A 5 -1.22 -4.54 6.28
C TYR A 5 -2.27 -5.02 5.28
N PHE A 6 -3.32 -4.22 5.06
CA PHE A 6 -4.07 -4.27 3.82
C PHE A 6 -4.38 -2.84 3.36
N LYS A 7 -3.49 -2.29 2.51
CA LYS A 7 -3.80 -1.10 1.73
C LYS A 7 -4.65 -1.51 0.54
N ARG A 8 -5.96 -1.64 0.74
CA ARG A 8 -6.90 -1.44 -0.37
C ARG A 8 -7.59 -0.11 -0.12
N VAL A 9 -7.18 0.89 -0.91
CA VAL A 9 -7.99 2.09 -1.10
C VAL A 9 -9.28 1.60 -1.72
N CYS A 10 -10.39 1.65 -0.98
CA CYS A 10 -11.71 1.46 -1.54
C CYS A 10 -12.00 2.69 -2.41
N SER A 11 -11.46 2.66 -3.64
CA SER A 11 -11.72 3.66 -4.65
C SER A 11 -13.16 3.46 -5.09
N LEU A 12 -14.08 4.29 -4.59
CA LEU A 12 -15.48 4.36 -5.04
C LEU A 12 -15.62 4.80 -6.52
N LEU A 13 -14.53 4.86 -7.28
CA LEU A 13 -14.43 5.50 -8.59
C LEU A 13 -15.04 4.69 -9.76
N TRP A 14 -15.84 3.65 -9.49
CA TRP A 14 -16.58 2.92 -10.53
C TRP A 14 -18.10 2.92 -10.38
N LEU A 15 -18.64 3.75 -9.48
CA LEU A 15 -20.08 4.01 -9.37
C LEU A 15 -20.46 5.44 -9.81
N VAL A 16 -19.91 5.89 -10.93
CA VAL A 16 -20.43 7.06 -11.65
C VAL A 16 -21.19 6.56 -12.89
N LEU A 17 -22.40 6.05 -12.67
CA LEU A 17 -23.43 6.03 -13.72
C LEU A 17 -24.44 7.14 -13.37
N PRO A 18 -24.73 8.07 -14.28
CA PRO A 18 -25.58 9.21 -13.98
C PRO A 18 -27.03 8.72 -13.82
N MET A 19 -27.56 8.71 -12.59
CA MET A 19 -28.99 8.57 -12.41
C MET A 19 -29.66 9.88 -12.83
N LEU A 20 -30.19 9.77 -14.04
CA LEU A 20 -31.20 10.56 -14.71
C LEU A 20 -32.11 11.38 -13.77
N ILE A 21 -32.30 12.62 -14.20
CA ILE A 21 -33.32 13.59 -13.83
C ILE A 21 -34.72 12.93 -13.72
N MET A 22 -35.37 13.08 -12.58
CA MET A 22 -36.82 13.04 -12.44
C MET A 22 -37.26 14.17 -11.49
N PRO A 23 -37.97 15.20 -11.96
CA PRO A 23 -38.69 16.10 -11.06
C PRO A 23 -39.95 15.39 -10.54
N LEU A 24 -40.09 15.28 -9.22
CA LEU A 24 -41.37 15.00 -8.59
C LEU A 24 -42.24 16.25 -8.73
N GLU A 25 -43.31 16.16 -9.50
CA GLU A 25 -44.37 17.15 -9.54
C GLU A 25 -45.62 16.54 -8.92
N VAL A 26 -46.02 17.03 -7.75
CA VAL A 26 -47.34 16.75 -7.16
C VAL A 26 -48.05 18.06 -6.86
N ALA A 27 -49.19 18.16 -7.53
CA ALA A 27 -50.24 19.16 -7.56
C ALA A 27 -50.61 19.87 -6.24
N ALA A 28 -50.92 21.16 -6.38
CA ALA A 28 -52.15 21.71 -5.80
C ALA A 28 -52.73 22.77 -6.76
N GLN A 29 -54.01 22.59 -7.07
CA GLN A 29 -54.82 23.38 -7.99
C GLN A 29 -55.80 24.20 -7.14
N GLU A 30 -55.88 25.52 -7.33
CA GLU A 30 -57.12 26.31 -7.21
C GLU A 30 -56.94 27.76 -7.70
N ILE A 31 -57.46 28.04 -8.91
CA ILE A 31 -58.38 29.11 -9.33
C ILE A 31 -58.31 30.47 -8.59
N ILE A 32 -58.06 31.58 -9.32
CA ILE A 32 -58.95 32.78 -9.52
C ILE A 32 -58.55 33.50 -10.86
N PRO A 33 -59.50 34.02 -11.68
CA PRO A 33 -59.27 34.44 -13.08
C PRO A 33 -59.24 35.97 -13.36
N ASN A 34 -58.85 36.32 -14.61
CA ASN A 34 -59.12 37.56 -15.39
C ASN A 34 -58.39 38.84 -14.93
N GLU A 35 -57.97 39.83 -15.74
CA GLU A 35 -58.34 40.35 -17.08
C GLU A 35 -57.21 41.36 -17.47
N GLU A 36 -56.58 41.24 -18.64
CA GLU A 36 -56.69 42.14 -19.81
C GLU A 36 -55.89 43.48 -19.75
N VAL A 37 -55.56 43.94 -20.97
CA VAL A 37 -55.24 45.31 -21.39
C VAL A 37 -53.77 45.60 -21.74
N THR A 38 -53.48 45.28 -23.01
CA THR A 38 -52.79 46.10 -24.01
C THR A 38 -52.50 47.56 -23.65
N GLU A 39 -51.31 48.08 -23.98
CA GLU A 39 -51.16 49.03 -25.10
C GLU A 39 -49.70 49.47 -25.30
N SER A 40 -49.38 49.59 -26.58
CA SER A 40 -48.18 50.18 -27.15
C SER A 40 -48.07 51.68 -26.86
N LEU A 41 -46.88 52.16 -26.51
CA LEU A 41 -46.53 53.57 -26.69
C LEU A 41 -45.17 53.70 -27.35
N THR A 42 -45.19 54.21 -28.58
CA THR A 42 -44.03 54.74 -29.28
C THR A 42 -43.64 56.08 -28.67
N PHE A 43 -42.37 56.27 -28.31
CA PHE A 43 -41.81 57.58 -28.06
C PHE A 43 -40.45 57.74 -28.76
N VAL A 44 -40.36 58.81 -29.55
CA VAL A 44 -39.20 59.26 -30.33
C VAL A 44 -38.26 60.04 -29.41
N ALA A 45 -36.96 59.82 -29.57
CA ALA A 45 -35.84 60.40 -28.81
C ALA A 45 -35.82 61.96 -28.78
N PRO A 46 -35.04 62.59 -27.88
CA PRO A 46 -33.60 62.74 -28.16
C PRO A 46 -32.64 62.59 -26.96
N VAL A 47 -31.39 62.41 -27.36
CA VAL A 47 -30.11 62.20 -26.65
C VAL A 47 -29.77 63.29 -25.62
N GLU A 48 -28.77 62.97 -24.78
CA GLU A 48 -28.04 63.75 -23.75
C GLU A 48 -28.58 63.38 -22.35
N GLU A 49 -27.88 62.66 -21.47
CA GLU A 49 -26.59 63.01 -20.86
C GLU A 49 -26.09 61.77 -20.07
N THR A 50 -24.81 61.42 -20.22
CA THR A 50 -24.25 60.09 -19.89
C THR A 50 -23.93 59.81 -18.42
N ASP A 51 -24.35 60.64 -17.46
CA ASP A 51 -23.87 60.54 -16.07
C ASP A 51 -24.91 60.01 -15.06
N ALA A 52 -26.11 59.63 -15.51
CA ALA A 52 -27.17 59.07 -14.63
C ALA A 52 -27.27 57.53 -14.69
N ILE A 53 -26.60 56.87 -15.64
CA ILE A 53 -26.68 55.42 -15.84
C ILE A 53 -25.69 54.69 -14.93
N GLU A 54 -24.60 55.33 -14.53
CA GLU A 54 -23.54 54.69 -13.72
C GLU A 54 -23.99 54.41 -12.27
N ALA A 55 -24.83 55.28 -11.68
CA ALA A 55 -25.37 55.09 -10.33
C ALA A 55 -26.52 54.05 -10.26
N GLU A 56 -27.37 53.96 -11.30
CA GLU A 56 -28.39 52.91 -11.37
C GLU A 56 -27.79 51.54 -11.70
N VAL A 57 -26.70 51.48 -12.47
CA VAL A 57 -25.98 50.23 -12.74
C VAL A 57 -25.24 49.72 -11.50
N GLU A 58 -24.67 50.58 -10.67
CA GLU A 58 -24.01 50.16 -9.42
C GLU A 58 -25.03 49.63 -8.38
N ALA A 59 -26.22 50.26 -8.28
CA ALA A 59 -27.30 49.78 -7.43
C ALA A 59 -27.93 48.47 -7.94
N LEU A 60 -28.06 48.27 -9.26
CA LEU A 60 -28.50 47.01 -9.85
C LEU A 60 -27.43 45.91 -9.74
N GLN A 61 -26.14 46.24 -9.77
CA GLN A 61 -25.04 45.30 -9.53
C GLN A 61 -24.97 44.83 -8.08
N GLU A 62 -25.31 45.70 -7.11
CA GLU A 62 -25.43 45.31 -5.70
C GLU A 62 -26.65 44.39 -5.45
N ILE A 63 -27.76 44.60 -6.18
CA ILE A 63 -28.94 43.73 -6.13
C ILE A 63 -28.68 42.37 -6.81
N VAL A 64 -27.99 42.34 -7.96
CA VAL A 64 -27.58 41.08 -8.64
C VAL A 64 -26.58 40.28 -7.80
N ALA A 65 -25.68 40.96 -7.08
CA ALA A 65 -24.76 40.29 -6.16
C ALA A 65 -25.47 39.64 -4.95
N THR A 66 -26.65 40.13 -4.56
CA THR A 66 -27.43 39.54 -3.46
C THR A 66 -28.33 38.36 -3.85
N GLU A 67 -28.75 38.23 -5.12
CA GLU A 67 -29.51 37.06 -5.59
C GLU A 67 -28.61 35.88 -6.02
N GLU A 68 -27.44 36.14 -6.61
CA GLU A 68 -26.47 35.06 -6.92
C GLU A 68 -25.84 34.41 -5.67
N ILE A 69 -25.91 35.06 -4.50
CA ILE A 69 -25.43 34.50 -3.23
C ILE A 69 -26.51 33.69 -2.50
N ALA A 70 -27.77 33.71 -2.95
CA ALA A 70 -28.84 32.89 -2.36
C ALA A 70 -29.01 31.50 -3.01
N GLU A 71 -28.43 31.25 -4.19
CA GLU A 71 -28.70 29.99 -4.93
C GLU A 71 -27.50 29.04 -5.05
N GLN A 72 -26.38 29.37 -4.39
CA GLN A 72 -25.32 28.40 -4.15
C GLN A 72 -25.15 28.17 -2.65
N ALA A 73 -26.19 27.60 -2.03
CA ALA A 73 -26.01 26.83 -0.81
C ALA A 73 -24.87 25.84 -1.09
N VAL A 74 -23.71 26.07 -0.45
CA VAL A 74 -22.63 25.09 -0.42
C VAL A 74 -23.23 23.86 0.23
N ARG A 75 -23.70 22.91 -0.58
CA ARG A 75 -24.30 21.67 -0.09
C ARG A 75 -23.23 20.91 0.66
N SER A 76 -23.20 21.08 1.98
CA SER A 76 -22.36 20.30 2.86
C SER A 76 -23.02 18.93 3.03
N TYR A 77 -22.46 17.92 2.40
CA TYR A 77 -22.83 16.53 2.64
C TYR A 77 -21.69 15.78 3.30
N THR A 78 -22.01 14.69 3.97
CA THR A 78 -21.01 13.79 4.56
C THR A 78 -21.36 12.34 4.24
N TYR A 79 -20.38 11.45 4.29
CA TYR A 79 -20.57 10.03 4.09
C TYR A 79 -20.64 9.29 5.44
N THR A 80 -21.47 8.26 5.47
CA THR A 80 -21.51 7.25 6.54
C THR A 80 -21.22 5.89 5.93
N VAL A 81 -20.25 5.17 6.50
CA VAL A 81 -19.79 3.86 6.03
C VAL A 81 -20.21 2.79 7.02
N TYR A 82 -20.67 1.68 6.48
CA TYR A 82 -21.10 0.48 7.21
C TYR A 82 -20.30 -0.73 6.73
N ARG A 83 -19.97 -1.63 7.65
CA ARG A 83 -19.47 -2.98 7.37
C ARG A 83 -20.39 -3.99 8.05
N ASP A 84 -20.89 -4.95 7.29
CA ASP A 84 -21.82 -6.00 7.76
C ASP A 84 -23.06 -5.42 8.47
N GLY A 85 -23.56 -4.30 7.95
CA GLY A 85 -24.69 -3.55 8.50
C GLY A 85 -24.38 -2.69 9.73
N VAL A 86 -23.17 -2.76 10.29
CA VAL A 86 -22.73 -1.95 11.43
C VAL A 86 -22.07 -0.67 10.95
N LYS A 87 -22.47 0.48 11.50
CA LYS A 87 -21.83 1.77 11.21
C LYS A 87 -20.41 1.80 11.78
N ILE A 88 -19.41 1.99 10.93
CA ILE A 88 -17.99 2.04 11.31
C ILE A 88 -17.38 3.44 11.18
N ALA A 89 -17.99 4.32 10.36
CA ALA A 89 -17.59 5.72 10.25
C ALA A 89 -18.77 6.61 9.83
N SER A 90 -18.73 7.89 10.20
CA SER A 90 -19.73 8.89 9.83
C SER A 90 -19.13 10.29 9.83
N GLY A 91 -19.76 11.22 9.11
CA GLY A 91 -19.29 12.61 9.04
C GLY A 91 -18.06 12.78 8.15
N LEU A 92 -17.78 11.81 7.28
CA LEU A 92 -16.64 11.86 6.37
C LEU A 92 -16.93 12.89 5.27
N THR A 93 -16.01 13.82 5.07
CA THR A 93 -16.11 14.82 3.99
C THR A 93 -15.39 14.39 2.73
N GLU A 94 -14.40 13.51 2.87
CA GLU A 94 -13.68 12.91 1.75
C GLU A 94 -14.45 11.68 1.21
N PRO A 95 -14.45 11.46 -0.12
CA PRO A 95 -15.07 10.29 -0.73
C PRO A 95 -14.21 9.01 -0.57
N THR A 96 -13.31 9.00 0.41
CA THR A 96 -12.41 7.87 0.68
C THR A 96 -12.40 7.58 2.17
N PHE A 97 -12.36 6.29 2.49
CA PHE A 97 -12.30 5.79 3.86
C PHE A 97 -11.37 4.58 3.90
N LEU A 98 -10.53 4.53 4.93
CA LEU A 98 -9.66 3.39 5.20
C LEU A 98 -10.21 2.65 6.43
N ASP A 99 -10.71 1.44 6.20
CA ASP A 99 -11.03 0.49 7.27
C ASP A 99 -9.77 -0.34 7.56
N GLU A 100 -9.17 -0.12 8.73
CA GLU A 100 -8.01 -0.89 9.19
C GLU A 100 -8.47 -2.11 9.98
N ASP A 101 -7.60 -3.11 10.10
CA ASP A 101 -7.82 -4.28 10.96
C ASP A 101 -9.08 -5.12 10.61
N VAL A 102 -9.49 -5.12 9.34
CA VAL A 102 -10.61 -5.92 8.84
C VAL A 102 -10.28 -7.41 8.99
N PRO A 103 -11.12 -8.21 9.67
CA PRO A 103 -10.97 -9.65 9.71
C PRO A 103 -10.98 -10.28 8.32
N ALA A 104 -10.42 -11.47 8.17
CA ALA A 104 -10.56 -12.22 6.94
C ALA A 104 -11.99 -12.78 6.79
N GLY A 105 -12.45 -12.87 5.54
CA GLY A 105 -13.78 -13.33 5.17
C GLY A 105 -14.48 -12.39 4.20
N GLU A 106 -15.74 -12.74 3.89
CA GLU A 106 -16.65 -11.91 3.11
C GLU A 106 -17.21 -10.79 3.99
N HIS A 107 -17.13 -9.56 3.49
CA HIS A 107 -17.67 -8.38 4.14
C HIS A 107 -18.53 -7.57 3.17
N THR A 108 -19.71 -7.14 3.63
CA THR A 108 -20.54 -6.21 2.86
C THR A 108 -20.30 -4.80 3.34
N TYR A 109 -19.76 -3.95 2.47
CA TYR A 109 -19.59 -2.52 2.74
C TYR A 109 -20.73 -1.73 2.13
N CYS A 110 -21.36 -0.87 2.91
CA CYS A 110 -22.38 0.04 2.43
C CYS A 110 -22.02 1.49 2.73
N VAL A 111 -22.35 2.40 1.81
CA VAL A 111 -22.18 3.85 1.98
C VAL A 111 -23.50 4.56 1.75
N GLU A 112 -23.80 5.54 2.59
CA GLU A 112 -24.89 6.51 2.36
C GLU A 112 -24.37 7.94 2.52
N VAL A 113 -25.05 8.86 1.86
CA VAL A 113 -24.75 10.30 1.90
C VAL A 113 -25.76 10.99 2.80
N GLN A 114 -25.26 11.76 3.76
CA GLN A 114 -26.04 12.62 4.63
C GLN A 114 -26.03 14.04 4.07
N TYR A 115 -27.20 14.54 3.68
CA TYR A 115 -27.45 15.92 3.29
C TYR A 115 -28.12 16.69 4.45
N GLN A 116 -28.34 18.00 4.31
CA GLN A 116 -29.11 18.76 5.29
C GLN A 116 -30.60 18.36 5.27
N GLU A 117 -31.10 17.99 4.09
CA GLU A 117 -32.51 17.71 3.83
C GLU A 117 -32.89 16.23 4.07
N GLY A 118 -31.91 15.34 4.24
CA GLY A 118 -32.15 13.91 4.43
C GLY A 118 -30.94 13.01 4.20
N VAL A 119 -31.19 11.70 4.10
CA VAL A 119 -30.18 10.64 3.88
C VAL A 119 -30.49 9.92 2.58
N SER A 120 -29.47 9.61 1.78
CA SER A 120 -29.62 8.79 0.59
C SER A 120 -29.93 7.34 0.91
N ASP A 121 -30.35 6.57 -0.09
CA ASP A 121 -30.28 5.11 -0.01
C ASP A 121 -28.82 4.65 0.16
N LYS A 122 -28.66 3.47 0.77
CA LYS A 122 -27.34 2.81 0.90
C LYS A 122 -26.97 2.14 -0.41
N VAL A 123 -25.73 2.33 -0.84
CA VAL A 123 -25.12 1.56 -1.92
C VAL A 123 -24.12 0.58 -1.31
N CYS A 124 -24.24 -0.70 -1.64
CA CYS A 124 -23.44 -1.76 -1.04
C CYS A 124 -22.56 -2.49 -2.06
N VAL A 125 -21.41 -2.99 -1.61
CA VAL A 125 -20.49 -3.84 -2.36
C VAL A 125 -19.98 -4.95 -1.45
N ASP A 126 -19.88 -6.16 -1.98
CA ASP A 126 -19.28 -7.29 -1.28
C ASP A 126 -17.78 -7.34 -1.59
N VAL A 127 -16.99 -7.54 -0.53
CA VAL A 127 -15.53 -7.56 -0.58
C VAL A 127 -15.03 -8.77 0.20
N GLU A 128 -14.25 -9.61 -0.46
CA GLU A 128 -13.50 -10.69 0.19
C GLU A 128 -12.15 -10.17 0.71
N VAL A 129 -11.92 -10.37 2.02
CA VAL A 129 -10.61 -10.16 2.66
C VAL A 129 -9.95 -11.52 2.86
N LYS A 130 -8.86 -11.77 2.14
CA LYS A 130 -8.15 -13.05 2.20
C LYS A 130 -7.32 -13.21 3.48
N ASP A 131 -7.28 -14.43 3.99
CA ASP A 131 -6.45 -14.83 5.13
C ASP A 131 -5.11 -15.42 4.67
N PHE A 132 -4.11 -14.55 4.48
CA PHE A 132 -2.77 -14.98 4.10
C PHE A 132 -2.01 -15.54 5.30
N LYS A 133 -1.82 -16.87 5.32
CA LYS A 133 -1.15 -17.56 6.42
C LYS A 133 0.34 -17.19 6.48
N PRO A 134 0.87 -16.82 7.66
CA PRO A 134 2.29 -16.57 7.82
C PRO A 134 3.07 -17.88 7.96
N VAL A 135 4.41 -17.76 7.91
CA VAL A 135 5.32 -18.84 8.34
C VAL A 135 5.07 -19.19 9.81
N THR A 136 5.48 -20.37 10.23
CA THR A 136 5.45 -20.74 11.65
C THR A 136 6.84 -21.18 12.10
N ASN A 137 7.05 -21.26 13.42
CA ASN A 137 8.31 -21.74 14.02
C ASN A 137 9.58 -21.04 13.47
N LEU A 138 9.51 -19.73 13.19
CA LEU A 138 10.68 -18.96 12.78
C LEU A 138 11.72 -18.95 13.91
N THR A 139 12.89 -19.48 13.60
CA THR A 139 14.06 -19.48 14.47
C THR A 139 15.23 -18.78 13.78
N GLY A 140 16.15 -18.26 14.57
CA GLY A 140 17.35 -17.61 14.07
C GLY A 140 18.53 -17.93 14.98
N THR A 141 19.64 -18.33 14.38
CA THR A 141 20.90 -18.59 15.08
C THR A 141 22.01 -17.77 14.48
N ALA A 142 22.96 -17.34 15.31
CA ALA A 142 24.15 -16.64 14.87
C ALA A 142 25.40 -17.44 15.25
N SER A 143 26.34 -17.53 14.31
CA SER A 143 27.65 -18.13 14.52
C SER A 143 28.71 -17.24 13.87
N ASN A 144 29.53 -16.58 14.68
CA ASN A 144 30.45 -15.52 14.25
C ASN A 144 29.71 -14.36 13.57
N ASP A 145 29.92 -14.17 12.26
CA ASP A 145 29.31 -13.16 11.40
C ASP A 145 28.24 -13.75 10.45
N GLU A 146 27.83 -15.00 10.66
CA GLU A 146 26.75 -15.66 9.91
C GLU A 146 25.47 -15.76 10.76
N VAL A 147 24.33 -15.45 10.16
CA VAL A 147 22.98 -15.67 10.68
C VAL A 147 22.26 -16.68 9.79
N SER A 148 21.76 -17.76 10.41
CA SER A 148 20.88 -18.74 9.77
C SER A 148 19.47 -18.59 10.32
N LEU A 149 18.50 -18.44 9.42
CA LEU A 149 17.07 -18.42 9.72
C LEU A 149 16.42 -19.68 9.15
N ASP A 150 15.58 -20.31 9.94
CA ASP A 150 14.85 -21.51 9.58
C ASP A 150 13.39 -21.36 10.07
N TRP A 151 12.42 -21.75 9.25
CA TRP A 151 11.00 -21.69 9.58
C TRP A 151 10.24 -22.85 8.95
N ASP A 152 9.01 -23.06 9.42
CA ASP A 152 8.07 -23.97 8.78
C ASP A 152 7.23 -23.20 7.76
N GLY A 153 7.16 -23.74 6.55
CA GLY A 153 6.33 -23.23 5.46
C GLY A 153 4.83 -23.35 5.76
N VAL A 154 4.02 -22.80 4.88
CA VAL A 154 2.55 -22.93 4.99
C VAL A 154 2.13 -24.31 4.50
N GLU A 155 1.33 -25.02 5.28
CA GLU A 155 0.73 -26.28 4.83
C GLU A 155 -0.29 -26.00 3.71
N GLU A 156 0.09 -26.32 2.48
CA GLU A 156 -0.79 -26.22 1.32
C GLU A 156 -1.63 -27.49 1.19
N LYS A 157 -2.96 -27.36 1.17
CA LYS A 157 -3.82 -28.48 0.75
C LYS A 157 -3.86 -28.51 -0.77
N ALA A 158 -3.84 -29.72 -1.34
CA ALA A 158 -3.83 -29.90 -2.79
C ALA A 158 -5.03 -29.26 -3.50
N GLU A 159 -6.18 -29.19 -2.80
CA GLU A 159 -7.45 -28.68 -3.29
C GLU A 159 -7.57 -27.14 -3.27
N GLU A 160 -6.66 -26.44 -2.57
CA GLU A 160 -6.69 -24.97 -2.54
C GLU A 160 -6.37 -24.40 -3.93
N PRO A 161 -7.04 -23.30 -4.34
CA PRO A 161 -6.75 -22.66 -5.61
C PRO A 161 -5.30 -22.19 -5.65
N ALA A 162 -4.70 -22.13 -6.84
CA ALA A 162 -3.31 -21.73 -6.99
C ALA A 162 -3.03 -20.30 -6.47
N SER A 163 -4.05 -19.44 -6.38
CA SER A 163 -3.97 -18.11 -5.77
C SER A 163 -3.66 -18.14 -4.27
N ASP A 164 -3.94 -19.26 -3.60
CA ASP A 164 -3.86 -19.35 -2.14
C ASP A 164 -2.63 -20.17 -1.72
N LYS A 165 -1.75 -20.50 -2.68
CA LYS A 165 -0.50 -21.22 -2.48
C LYS A 165 0.67 -20.26 -2.28
N ALA A 166 1.55 -20.62 -1.36
CA ALA A 166 2.76 -19.85 -1.07
C ALA A 166 3.71 -19.94 -2.28
N VAL A 167 4.25 -18.79 -2.69
CA VAL A 167 5.18 -18.71 -3.83
C VAL A 167 6.62 -18.59 -3.36
N SER A 168 6.85 -17.71 -2.39
CA SER A 168 8.18 -17.46 -1.82
C SER A 168 8.07 -16.74 -0.48
N TYR A 169 9.20 -16.46 0.15
CA TYR A 169 9.32 -15.82 1.45
C TYR A 169 10.17 -14.56 1.32
N ASN A 170 9.65 -13.42 1.77
CA ASN A 170 10.43 -12.19 1.89
C ASN A 170 11.08 -12.14 3.27
N VAL A 171 12.39 -11.85 3.30
CA VAL A 171 13.16 -11.75 4.54
C VAL A 171 13.58 -10.32 4.78
N TYR A 172 13.29 -9.82 5.97
CA TYR A 172 13.59 -8.47 6.41
C TYR A 172 14.54 -8.48 7.59
N LYS A 173 15.34 -7.42 7.71
CA LYS A 173 16.21 -7.13 8.85
C LYS A 173 15.96 -5.70 9.30
N ASN A 174 15.55 -5.54 10.55
CA ASN A 174 15.16 -4.26 11.13
C ASN A 174 14.16 -3.50 10.23
N GLY A 175 13.15 -4.19 9.71
CA GLY A 175 12.14 -3.64 8.80
C GLY A 175 12.59 -3.42 7.34
N THR A 176 13.88 -3.63 7.00
CA THR A 176 14.37 -3.50 5.61
C THR A 176 14.39 -4.84 4.91
N LEU A 177 13.83 -4.93 3.70
CA LEU A 177 13.89 -6.14 2.88
C LEU A 177 15.34 -6.43 2.47
N ILE A 178 15.85 -7.61 2.83
CA ILE A 178 17.23 -8.03 2.53
C ILE A 178 17.32 -9.20 1.55
N GLY A 179 16.22 -9.90 1.29
CA GLY A 179 16.20 -10.99 0.33
C GLY A 179 14.83 -11.63 0.15
N ASN A 180 14.76 -12.53 -0.83
CA ASN A 180 13.62 -13.39 -1.09
C ASN A 180 14.11 -14.83 -1.33
N THR A 181 13.38 -15.83 -0.88
CA THR A 181 13.75 -17.24 -1.10
C THR A 181 12.50 -18.09 -1.32
N ALA A 182 12.59 -19.13 -2.16
CA ALA A 182 11.52 -20.13 -2.29
C ALA A 182 11.65 -21.25 -1.23
N GLU A 183 12.79 -21.34 -0.56
CA GLU A 183 13.07 -22.33 0.47
C GLU A 183 12.62 -21.84 1.85
N THR A 184 12.44 -22.76 2.78
CA THR A 184 12.08 -22.45 4.17
C THR A 184 13.28 -22.15 5.07
N HIS A 185 14.38 -21.69 4.48
CA HIS A 185 15.60 -21.29 5.16
C HIS A 185 16.27 -20.11 4.44
N TYR A 186 17.03 -19.31 5.19
CA TYR A 186 17.80 -18.19 4.66
C TYR A 186 19.08 -17.97 5.46
N VAL A 187 20.19 -17.70 4.77
CA VAL A 187 21.49 -17.44 5.39
C VAL A 187 22.02 -16.06 4.97
N GLU A 188 22.38 -15.25 5.96
CA GLU A 188 23.08 -13.97 5.82
C GLU A 188 24.48 -14.10 6.42
N THR A 189 25.51 -13.64 5.70
CA THR A 189 26.90 -13.61 6.21
C THR A 189 27.45 -12.19 6.21
N GLY A 190 28.57 -11.97 6.90
CA GLY A 190 29.17 -10.64 7.05
C GLY A 190 28.36 -9.73 7.98
N VAL A 191 27.55 -10.31 8.87
CA VAL A 191 26.73 -9.56 9.81
C VAL A 191 27.61 -9.03 10.94
N ALA A 192 27.57 -7.71 11.16
CA ALA A 192 28.30 -7.07 12.25
C ALA A 192 27.76 -7.48 13.63
N ASN A 193 28.56 -7.28 14.67
CA ASN A 193 28.10 -7.50 16.04
C ASN A 193 26.92 -6.60 16.37
N GLY A 194 25.89 -7.17 16.96
CA GLY A 194 24.70 -6.44 17.33
C GLY A 194 23.50 -7.35 17.54
N THR A 195 22.38 -6.73 17.90
CA THR A 195 21.09 -7.39 18.00
C THR A 195 20.22 -6.89 16.86
N TYR A 196 19.65 -7.83 16.11
CA TYR A 196 18.83 -7.57 14.94
C TYR A 196 17.48 -8.26 15.10
N ILE A 197 16.44 -7.62 14.56
CA ILE A 197 15.12 -8.22 14.40
C ILE A 197 15.04 -8.69 12.96
N TYR A 198 14.92 -10.01 12.77
CA TYR A 198 14.63 -10.60 11.47
C TYR A 198 13.15 -10.89 11.36
N GLU A 199 12.57 -10.61 10.21
CA GLU A 199 11.15 -10.82 9.96
C GLU A 199 10.95 -11.57 8.65
N VAL A 200 9.98 -12.50 8.62
CA VAL A 200 9.63 -13.27 7.43
C VAL A 200 8.14 -13.15 7.18
N GLU A 201 7.75 -12.87 5.95
CA GLU A 201 6.37 -12.98 5.46
C GLU A 201 6.34 -13.89 4.23
N VAL A 202 5.18 -14.53 4.03
CA VAL A 202 4.90 -15.38 2.88
C VAL A 202 4.37 -14.50 1.75
N LYS A 203 4.87 -14.72 0.55
CA LYS A 203 4.37 -14.11 -0.68
C LYS A 203 3.43 -15.07 -1.39
N TYR A 204 2.21 -14.60 -1.59
CA TYR A 204 1.18 -15.25 -2.38
C TYR A 204 1.04 -14.55 -3.75
N PRO A 205 0.36 -15.15 -4.74
CA PRO A 205 0.11 -14.51 -6.03
C PRO A 205 -0.62 -13.17 -5.94
N ASP A 206 -1.51 -13.00 -4.97
CA ASP A 206 -2.41 -11.84 -4.83
C ASP A 206 -2.23 -11.06 -3.51
N GLY A 207 -1.21 -11.40 -2.72
CA GLY A 207 -0.93 -10.72 -1.46
C GLY A 207 0.29 -11.22 -0.70
N VAL A 208 0.43 -10.75 0.53
CA VAL A 208 1.46 -11.18 1.48
C VAL A 208 0.83 -11.46 2.83
N SER A 209 1.42 -12.39 3.57
CA SER A 209 1.02 -12.66 4.95
C SER A 209 1.46 -11.55 5.91
N PRO A 210 0.94 -11.54 7.15
CA PRO A 210 1.61 -10.86 8.25
C PRO A 210 3.06 -11.34 8.42
N LYS A 211 3.92 -10.47 8.94
CA LYS A 211 5.31 -10.80 9.27
C LYS A 211 5.40 -11.58 10.59
N VAL A 212 6.32 -12.54 10.64
CA VAL A 212 6.75 -13.22 11.87
C VAL A 212 8.17 -12.79 12.18
N ALA A 213 8.44 -12.43 13.44
CA ALA A 213 9.71 -11.85 13.85
C ALA A 213 10.48 -12.76 14.80
N VAL A 214 11.82 -12.75 14.69
CA VAL A 214 12.76 -13.36 15.63
C VAL A 214 13.89 -12.37 15.92
N THR A 215 14.34 -12.30 17.17
CA THR A 215 15.50 -11.50 17.55
C THR A 215 16.75 -12.37 17.56
N VAL A 216 17.79 -11.95 16.83
CA VAL A 216 19.08 -12.65 16.75
C VAL A 216 20.17 -11.72 17.25
N THR A 217 21.03 -12.22 18.14
CA THR A 217 22.21 -11.48 18.62
C THR A 217 23.46 -12.10 18.05
N VAL A 218 24.21 -11.30 17.31
CA VAL A 218 25.47 -11.66 16.66
C VAL A 218 26.62 -11.20 17.56
N THR A 219 27.42 -12.15 18.01
CA THR A 219 28.64 -11.87 18.80
C THR A 219 29.81 -12.61 18.16
N ASN A 220 30.61 -11.88 17.39
CA ASN A 220 31.85 -12.39 16.83
C ASN A 220 33.00 -12.08 17.78
N SER A 221 33.66 -13.13 18.27
CA SER A 221 34.81 -13.07 19.17
C SER A 221 36.17 -13.06 18.44
N SER A 222 36.20 -12.83 17.12
CA SER A 222 37.44 -12.78 16.33
C SER A 222 38.09 -11.38 16.29
N LEU A 223 39.43 -11.34 16.16
CA LEU A 223 40.26 -10.13 16.07
C LEU A 223 40.01 -9.25 14.84
N SER A 224 39.20 -9.70 13.88
CA SER A 224 38.79 -8.94 12.68
C SER A 224 37.83 -7.78 12.98
N ASN A 225 37.38 -7.63 14.22
CA ASN A 225 36.26 -6.78 14.61
C ASN A 225 36.66 -5.35 15.06
N VAL A 226 37.68 -4.77 14.42
CA VAL A 226 38.12 -3.40 14.72
C VAL A 226 37.45 -2.37 13.78
N ASP A 227 36.67 -2.79 12.80
CA ASP A 227 36.01 -1.88 11.86
C ASP A 227 34.59 -2.38 11.56
N GLY A 228 33.68 -1.44 11.25
CA GLY A 228 32.23 -1.64 11.17
C GLY A 228 31.75 -2.59 10.07
N GLN A 229 30.46 -2.44 9.70
CA GLN A 229 29.74 -3.26 8.72
C GLN A 229 30.62 -3.76 7.56
N ALA A 230 30.56 -5.06 7.28
CA ALA A 230 31.29 -5.66 6.17
C ALA A 230 30.98 -4.88 4.86
N PRO A 231 31.98 -4.59 4.02
CA PRO A 231 31.79 -3.77 2.81
C PRO A 231 31.11 -4.55 1.66
N TYR A 232 30.43 -5.64 2.00
CA TYR A 232 29.76 -6.54 1.08
C TYR A 232 28.51 -7.13 1.73
N THR A 233 27.57 -7.55 0.89
CA THR A 233 26.42 -8.36 1.27
C THR A 233 26.62 -9.75 0.66
N LEU A 234 26.46 -10.80 1.45
CA LEU A 234 26.51 -12.17 0.96
C LEU A 234 25.37 -12.99 1.57
N ARG A 235 24.52 -13.52 0.70
CA ARG A 235 23.31 -14.27 1.05
C ARG A 235 23.15 -15.50 0.16
N VAL A 236 22.41 -16.47 0.69
CA VAL A 236 22.03 -17.69 -0.04
C VAL A 236 20.51 -17.76 -0.11
N GLU A 237 19.98 -17.72 -1.33
CA GLU A 237 18.55 -17.83 -1.67
C GLU A 237 18.31 -19.21 -2.29
N GLY A 238 18.03 -20.19 -1.43
CA GLY A 238 18.02 -21.61 -1.80
C GLY A 238 19.36 -22.08 -2.37
N LYS A 239 19.39 -22.48 -3.64
CA LYS A 239 20.65 -22.88 -4.31
C LYS A 239 21.41 -21.72 -4.94
N LYS A 240 20.88 -20.50 -4.86
CA LYS A 240 21.46 -19.32 -5.48
C LYS A 240 22.30 -18.55 -4.47
N ILE A 241 23.59 -18.43 -4.75
CA ILE A 241 24.50 -17.54 -4.01
C ILE A 241 24.38 -16.15 -4.63
N ILE A 242 24.13 -15.13 -3.80
CA ILE A 242 24.13 -13.74 -4.22
C ILE A 242 25.11 -12.95 -3.36
N ALA A 243 26.07 -12.35 -4.03
CA ALA A 243 27.13 -11.58 -3.41
C ALA A 243 27.21 -10.21 -4.07
N GLU A 244 27.25 -9.14 -3.27
CA GLU A 244 27.28 -7.75 -3.74
C GLU A 244 28.37 -7.00 -2.98
N ALA A 245 29.23 -6.28 -3.69
CA ALA A 245 30.33 -5.49 -3.13
C ALA A 245 30.74 -4.39 -4.11
N HIS A 246 31.54 -3.42 -3.70
CA HIS A 246 32.13 -2.44 -4.63
C HIS A 246 33.52 -2.91 -5.07
N GLY A 247 33.58 -3.95 -5.89
CA GLY A 247 34.84 -4.62 -6.22
C GLY A 247 34.70 -5.94 -6.99
N MET A 248 35.79 -6.68 -7.12
CA MET A 248 35.77 -8.01 -7.76
C MET A 248 35.31 -9.07 -6.76
N ILE A 249 34.42 -9.96 -7.21
CA ILE A 249 33.92 -11.07 -6.43
C ILE A 249 34.35 -12.36 -7.11
N THR A 250 35.00 -13.25 -6.35
CA THR A 250 35.44 -14.57 -6.84
C THR A 250 34.84 -15.66 -5.96
N LEU A 251 34.12 -16.60 -6.57
CA LEU A 251 33.53 -17.75 -5.91
C LEU A 251 34.39 -19.01 -6.13
N TYR A 252 34.65 -19.75 -5.06
CA TYR A 252 35.42 -20.99 -5.06
C TYR A 252 34.59 -22.17 -4.56
N ASP A 253 34.75 -23.34 -5.18
CA ASP A 253 34.24 -24.61 -4.64
C ASP A 253 35.08 -25.11 -3.46
N ILE A 254 34.65 -26.20 -2.82
CA ILE A 254 35.35 -26.80 -1.67
C ILE A 254 36.76 -27.31 -1.98
N ASN A 255 37.09 -27.51 -3.26
CA ASN A 255 38.43 -27.91 -3.70
C ASN A 255 39.32 -26.69 -4.00
N GLY A 256 38.82 -25.46 -3.76
CA GLY A 256 39.52 -24.22 -4.03
C GLY A 256 39.53 -23.81 -5.51
N ARG A 257 38.72 -24.44 -6.37
CA ARG A 257 38.63 -24.07 -7.79
C ARG A 257 37.71 -22.87 -7.94
N THR A 258 38.13 -21.88 -8.72
CA THR A 258 37.27 -20.76 -9.11
C THR A 258 36.11 -21.28 -9.96
N VAL A 259 34.88 -21.06 -9.50
CA VAL A 259 33.66 -21.48 -10.22
C VAL A 259 32.90 -20.31 -10.83
N ALA A 260 33.09 -19.09 -10.30
CA ALA A 260 32.53 -17.87 -10.88
C ALA A 260 33.35 -16.64 -10.47
N VAL A 261 33.35 -15.63 -11.33
CA VAL A 261 33.97 -14.32 -11.08
C VAL A 261 33.06 -13.26 -11.66
N ALA A 262 32.76 -12.20 -10.89
CA ALA A 262 31.98 -11.07 -11.38
C ALA A 262 32.37 -9.76 -10.68
N PRO A 263 32.33 -8.62 -11.39
CA PRO A 263 32.45 -7.31 -10.77
C PRO A 263 31.14 -6.88 -10.13
N ASN A 264 31.22 -6.32 -8.93
CA ASN A 264 30.18 -5.69 -8.12
C ASN A 264 29.01 -6.59 -7.66
N ARG A 265 28.52 -7.50 -8.50
CA ARG A 265 27.45 -8.42 -8.17
C ARG A 265 27.70 -9.78 -8.81
N LEU A 266 27.68 -10.83 -8.00
CA LEU A 266 27.79 -12.21 -8.41
C LEU A 266 26.50 -12.93 -8.04
N GLU A 267 25.90 -13.60 -9.02
CA GLU A 267 24.81 -14.54 -8.82
C GLU A 267 25.21 -15.90 -9.38
N TYR A 268 25.11 -16.95 -8.57
CA TYR A 268 25.56 -18.27 -8.99
C TYR A 268 24.64 -19.38 -8.45
N MET A 269 24.17 -20.24 -9.35
CA MET A 269 23.43 -21.45 -8.98
C MET A 269 24.42 -22.55 -8.57
N ALA A 270 24.49 -22.81 -7.27
CA ALA A 270 25.38 -23.78 -6.65
C ALA A 270 24.71 -25.14 -6.44
N GLN A 271 25.55 -26.16 -6.28
CA GLN A 271 25.11 -27.46 -5.74
C GLN A 271 25.16 -27.39 -4.20
N THR A 272 24.45 -28.30 -3.53
CA THR A 272 24.55 -28.46 -2.07
C THR A 272 26.00 -28.71 -1.69
N GLY A 273 26.53 -27.93 -0.75
CA GLY A 273 27.93 -27.99 -0.36
C GLY A 273 28.46 -26.71 0.28
N PHE A 274 29.78 -26.65 0.44
CA PHE A 274 30.47 -25.49 1.00
C PHE A 274 31.21 -24.72 -0.10
N TYR A 275 31.12 -23.40 -0.02
CA TYR A 275 31.81 -22.49 -0.93
C TYR A 275 32.57 -21.42 -0.14
N ALA A 276 33.58 -20.84 -0.77
CA ALA A 276 34.24 -19.63 -0.28
C ALA A 276 34.04 -18.50 -1.28
N VAL A 277 33.73 -17.30 -0.78
CA VAL A 277 33.59 -16.09 -1.59
C VAL A 277 34.68 -15.12 -1.18
N ARG A 278 35.48 -14.67 -2.15
CA ARG A 278 36.48 -13.62 -1.97
C ARG A 278 35.96 -12.31 -2.56
N PHE A 279 36.06 -11.25 -1.77
CA PHE A 279 35.74 -9.88 -2.16
C PHE A 279 37.01 -9.04 -2.18
N ASP A 280 37.34 -8.50 -3.35
CA ASP A 280 38.45 -7.58 -3.55
C ASP A 280 37.89 -6.16 -3.64
N VAL A 281 37.87 -5.43 -2.51
CA VAL A 281 37.26 -4.11 -2.36
C VAL A 281 38.35 -3.09 -2.01
N GLY A 282 38.70 -2.23 -2.98
CA GLY A 282 39.88 -1.36 -2.86
C GLY A 282 41.16 -2.19 -2.71
N ASP A 283 41.99 -1.83 -1.74
CA ASP A 283 43.25 -2.55 -1.42
C ASP A 283 43.07 -3.70 -0.40
N LYS A 284 41.83 -4.00 -0.01
CA LYS A 284 41.51 -5.04 0.99
C LYS A 284 40.88 -6.26 0.33
N HIS A 285 41.17 -7.42 0.91
CA HIS A 285 40.56 -8.70 0.54
C HIS A 285 39.78 -9.25 1.73
N HIS A 286 38.53 -9.66 1.50
CA HIS A 286 37.69 -10.33 2.48
C HIS A 286 37.33 -11.73 1.96
N VAL A 287 37.23 -12.71 2.86
CA VAL A 287 36.82 -14.07 2.52
C VAL A 287 35.74 -14.52 3.47
N SER A 288 34.64 -15.02 2.91
CA SER A 288 33.52 -15.59 3.66
C SER A 288 33.31 -17.03 3.23
N LYS A 289 32.98 -17.91 4.18
CA LYS A 289 32.51 -19.27 3.91
C LYS A 289 30.99 -19.26 3.92
N ILE A 290 30.38 -20.03 3.03
CA ILE A 290 28.92 -20.26 3.01
C ILE A 290 28.61 -21.74 2.83
N GLN A 291 27.48 -22.17 3.37
CA GLN A 291 26.89 -23.48 3.10
C GLN A 291 25.63 -23.30 2.25
N VAL A 292 25.58 -24.00 1.13
CA VAL A 292 24.37 -24.16 0.32
C VAL A 292 23.74 -25.50 0.71
N ARG A 293 22.45 -25.50 1.07
CA ARG A 293 21.71 -26.71 1.47
C ARG A 293 20.87 -27.23 0.30
#